data_AF-A0A1F5L250-F1
#
_entry.id   AF-A0A1F5L250-F1
#
_cell.length_a   1.000
_cell.length_b   1.000
_cell.length_c   1.000
_cell.angle_alpha   90.00
_cell.angle_beta   90.00
_cell.angle_gamma   90.00
#
_symmetry.space_group_name_H-M   'P 1'
#
loop_
_entity.id
_entity.type
_entity.pdbx_description
1 polymer ?
#
loop_
_entity_poly.entity_id
_entity_poly.type
_entity_poly.pdbx_seq_one_letter_code
_entity_poly.pdbx_strand_id
1 'polypeptide(L)'
;MSDVERQLAILLEALVQTNLEFICPQCYQLFPDIAACYRHCREAGEGEGGDDIHKGLGLITKKDFPEFLRCYRVAIGFPIAECDLPLGDGPGRRSYNQCFSVDFVLGNCLPSRETMDAMLLAVIKV
;
A
#
# COMPACT_ATOMS: atom_id res chain seq x y z
N MET A 1 -0.79 -24.57 -9.14
CA MET A 1 -0.07 -23.62 -8.28
C MET A 1 1.41 -23.77 -8.51
N SER A 2 2.04 -22.72 -9.01
CA SER A 2 3.49 -22.54 -9.10
C SER A 2 4.10 -22.38 -7.70
N ASP A 3 5.38 -22.69 -7.55
CA ASP A 3 6.12 -22.57 -6.29
C ASP A 3 6.09 -21.13 -5.73
N VAL A 4 6.03 -20.17 -6.64
CA VAL A 4 5.84 -18.75 -6.40
C VAL A 4 4.51 -18.43 -5.71
N GLU A 5 3.40 -18.96 -6.21
CA GLU A 5 2.07 -18.72 -5.62
C GLU A 5 2.00 -19.28 -4.20
N ARG A 6 2.72 -20.39 -3.95
CA ARG A 6 2.85 -21.00 -2.63
C ARG A 6 3.72 -20.16 -1.69
N GLN A 7 4.84 -19.61 -2.17
CA GLN A 7 5.68 -18.71 -1.38
C GLN A 7 4.95 -17.41 -1.02
N LEU A 8 4.19 -16.84 -1.96
CA LEU A 8 3.32 -15.70 -1.70
C LEU A 8 2.26 -16.04 -0.66
N ALA A 9 1.57 -17.18 -0.78
CA ALA A 9 0.58 -17.59 0.21
C ALA A 9 1.16 -17.74 1.63
N ILE A 10 2.37 -18.30 1.76
CA ILE A 10 3.07 -18.45 3.05
C ILE A 10 3.48 -17.09 3.61
N LEU A 11 3.96 -16.18 2.76
CA LEU A 11 4.28 -14.80 3.15
C LEU A 11 3.02 -14.07 3.64
N LEU A 12 1.91 -14.18 2.91
CA LEU A 12 0.62 -13.60 3.29
C LEU A 12 0.13 -14.17 4.62
N GLU A 13 0.20 -15.49 4.82
CA GLU A 13 -0.17 -16.14 6.09
C GLU A 13 0.74 -15.69 7.25
N ALA A 14 2.04 -15.53 7.01
CA ALA A 14 2.98 -15.06 8.02
C ALA A 14 2.72 -13.60 8.40
N LEU A 15 2.34 -12.74 7.42
CA LEU A 15 1.98 -11.36 7.67
C LEU A 15 0.70 -11.21 8.47
N VAL A 16 -0.30 -12.07 8.26
CA VAL A 16 -1.52 -12.14 9.07
C VAL A 16 -1.22 -12.48 10.54
N GLN A 17 -0.10 -13.15 10.83
CA GLN A 17 0.35 -13.41 12.21
C GLN A 17 1.11 -12.22 12.83
N THR A 18 1.51 -11.24 12.04
CA THR A 18 2.09 -9.98 12.54
C THR A 18 0.96 -8.99 12.81
N ASN A 19 1.02 -8.22 13.90
CA ASN A 19 0.05 -7.13 14.19
C ASN A 19 0.28 -5.91 13.25
N LEU A 20 0.53 -6.15 11.96
CA LEU A 20 0.82 -5.14 10.95
C LEU A 20 -0.37 -5.08 9.99
N GLU A 21 -1.26 -4.11 10.22
CA GLU A 21 -2.51 -3.99 9.47
C GLU A 21 -2.36 -3.16 8.19
N PHE A 22 -1.26 -2.42 8.03
CA PHE A 22 -1.06 -1.46 6.95
C PHE A 22 0.22 -1.71 6.15
N ILE A 23 0.19 -1.38 4.86
CA ILE A 23 1.31 -1.55 3.93
C ILE A 23 1.41 -0.34 3.00
N CYS A 24 2.64 0.12 2.73
CA CYS A 24 2.88 1.09 1.67
C CYS A 24 2.84 0.38 0.31
N PRO A 25 1.94 0.75 -0.62
CA PRO A 25 1.81 0.06 -1.91
C PRO A 25 3.03 0.27 -2.84
N GLN A 26 3.85 1.28 -2.59
CA GLN A 26 5.02 1.59 -3.44
C GLN A 26 6.24 0.74 -3.07
N CYS A 27 6.47 0.49 -1.79
CA CYS A 27 7.69 -0.17 -1.29
C CYS A 27 7.41 -1.47 -0.51
N TYR A 28 6.14 -1.83 -0.32
CA TYR A 28 5.68 -3.01 0.42
C TYR A 28 6.13 -3.07 1.88
N GLN A 29 6.53 -1.93 2.46
CA GLN A 29 6.85 -1.85 3.88
C GLN A 29 5.58 -1.89 4.72
N LEU A 30 5.62 -2.65 5.81
CA LEU A 30 4.49 -2.92 6.68
C LEU A 30 4.52 -2.06 7.94
N PHE A 31 3.33 -1.74 8.44
CA PHE A 31 3.15 -0.82 9.56
C PHE A 31 2.03 -1.32 10.49
N PRO A 32 2.20 -1.13 11.81
CA PRO A 32 1.19 -1.52 12.80
C PRO A 32 -0.04 -0.60 12.78
N ASP A 33 0.11 0.63 12.33
CA ASP A 33 -0.96 1.62 12.28
C ASP A 33 -0.82 2.57 11.08
N ILE A 34 -1.95 3.15 10.69
CA ILE A 34 -2.03 4.04 9.54
C ILE A 34 -1.22 5.34 9.71
N ALA A 35 -1.06 5.83 10.95
CA ALA A 35 -0.31 7.06 11.18
C ALA A 35 1.19 6.84 10.94
N ALA A 36 1.71 5.66 11.29
CA ALA A 36 3.05 5.21 10.93
C ALA A 36 3.22 5.10 9.41
N CYS A 37 2.25 4.50 8.70
CA CYS A 37 2.27 4.39 7.24
C CYS A 37 2.28 5.77 6.55
N TYR A 38 1.42 6.71 6.97
CA TYR A 38 1.42 8.07 6.41
C TYR A 38 2.69 8.84 6.73
N ARG A 39 3.24 8.69 7.93
CA ARG A 39 4.51 9.32 8.31
C ARG A 39 5.62 8.81 7.40
N HIS A 40 5.70 7.50 7.17
CA HIS A 40 6.62 6.92 6.21
C HIS A 40 6.45 7.53 4.81
N CYS A 41 5.23 7.60 4.28
CA CYS A 41 5.00 8.17 2.95
C CYS A 41 5.45 9.64 2.85
N ARG A 42 5.22 10.45 3.89
CA ARG A 42 5.69 11.84 3.93
C ARG A 42 7.21 11.93 3.98
N GLU A 43 7.84 11.19 4.89
CA GLU A 43 9.30 11.20 5.06
C GLU A 43 10.01 10.68 3.80
N ALA A 44 9.51 9.60 3.22
CA ALA A 44 10.02 9.04 1.97
C ALA A 44 9.77 9.96 0.76
N GLY A 45 8.75 10.82 0.78
CA GLY A 45 8.49 11.80 -0.27
C GLY A 45 9.31 13.11 -0.15
N GLU A 46 9.82 13.43 1.04
CA GLU A 46 10.50 14.70 1.34
C GLU A 46 12.04 14.56 1.52
N GLY A 47 12.56 13.34 1.64
CA GLY A 47 14.00 13.07 1.84
C GLY A 47 14.86 13.16 0.57
N GLU A 48 16.19 13.09 0.75
CA GLU A 48 17.13 12.88 -0.37
C GLU A 48 16.82 11.54 -1.07
N GLY A 49 16.46 11.59 -2.35
CA GLY A 49 15.99 10.43 -3.11
C GLY A 49 14.49 10.16 -3.00
N GLY A 50 13.71 11.09 -2.44
CA GLY A 50 12.26 10.96 -2.38
C GLY A 50 11.58 10.99 -3.74
N ASP A 51 10.47 10.26 -3.84
CA ASP A 51 9.71 10.13 -5.08
C ASP A 51 8.30 10.73 -4.97
N ASP A 52 7.77 11.15 -6.13
CA ASP A 52 6.45 11.76 -6.24
C ASP A 52 5.31 10.79 -5.86
N ILE A 53 5.56 9.48 -5.84
CA ILE A 53 4.57 8.48 -5.48
C ILE A 53 4.36 8.48 -3.96
N HIS A 54 5.42 8.36 -3.16
CA HIS A 54 5.35 8.49 -1.71
C HIS A 54 4.76 9.84 -1.28
N LYS A 55 5.17 10.92 -1.94
CA LYS A 55 4.61 12.26 -1.70
C LYS A 55 3.10 12.30 -1.91
N GLY A 56 2.60 11.72 -3.01
CA GLY A 56 1.17 11.63 -3.28
C GLY A 56 0.41 10.70 -2.32
N LEU A 57 1.02 9.58 -1.92
CA LEU A 57 0.47 8.65 -0.92
C LEU A 57 0.37 9.30 0.47
N GLY A 58 1.23 10.25 0.79
CA GLY A 58 1.20 11.02 2.04
C GLY A 58 0.06 12.04 2.15
N LEU A 59 -0.74 12.25 1.09
CA LEU A 59 -1.79 13.27 1.03
C LEU A 59 -3.10 12.81 1.68
N ILE A 60 -3.41 13.33 2.87
CA ILE A 60 -4.54 12.87 3.71
C ILE A 60 -5.84 13.68 3.58
N THR A 61 -5.86 14.75 2.78
CA THR A 61 -7.03 15.65 2.71
C THR A 61 -7.90 15.42 1.48
N LYS A 62 -9.22 15.63 1.60
CA LYS A 62 -10.19 15.41 0.51
C LYS A 62 -9.85 16.18 -0.78
N LYS A 63 -9.32 17.41 -0.67
CA LYS A 63 -8.94 18.21 -1.85
C LYS A 63 -7.79 17.58 -2.63
N ASP A 64 -6.96 16.79 -1.95
CA ASP A 64 -5.78 16.14 -2.51
C ASP A 64 -6.10 14.74 -3.02
N PHE A 65 -7.35 14.27 -2.86
CA PHE A 65 -7.79 12.93 -3.27
C PHE A 65 -7.50 12.60 -4.74
N PRO A 66 -7.69 13.50 -5.73
CA PRO A 66 -7.34 13.20 -7.11
C PRO A 66 -5.85 12.89 -7.30
N GLU A 67 -4.97 13.59 -6.56
CA GLU A 67 -3.53 13.39 -6.63
C GLU A 67 -3.12 12.11 -5.87
N PHE A 68 -3.70 11.87 -4.71
CA PHE A 68 -3.58 10.60 -3.99
C PHE A 68 -3.94 9.42 -4.90
N LEU A 69 -5.11 9.46 -5.55
CA LEU A 69 -5.61 8.39 -6.41
C LEU A 69 -4.67 8.13 -7.59
N ARG A 70 -4.13 9.20 -8.19
CA ARG A 70 -3.15 9.11 -9.28
C ARG A 70 -1.90 8.37 -8.83
N CYS A 71 -1.30 8.77 -7.70
CA CYS A 71 -0.10 8.11 -7.16
C CYS A 71 -0.38 6.68 -6.69
N TYR A 72 -1.54 6.46 -6.06
CA TYR A 72 -1.96 5.13 -5.61
C TYR A 72 -2.05 4.14 -6.77
N ARG A 73 -2.68 4.51 -7.89
CA ARG A 73 -2.75 3.69 -9.11
C ARG A 73 -1.38 3.32 -9.67
N VAL A 74 -0.43 4.25 -9.61
CA VAL A 74 0.94 3.99 -10.05
C VAL A 74 1.62 3.01 -9.10
N ALA A 75 1.48 3.20 -7.78
CA ALA A 75 2.09 2.34 -6.78
C ALA A 75 1.62 0.88 -6.87
N ILE A 76 0.31 0.67 -7.03
CA ILE A 76 -0.28 -0.67 -7.15
C ILE A 76 -0.08 -1.31 -8.52
N GLY A 77 0.25 -0.53 -9.56
CA GLY A 77 0.59 -1.02 -10.89
C GLY A 77 -0.59 -1.52 -11.75
N PHE A 78 -1.85 -1.27 -11.35
CA PHE A 78 -3.02 -1.64 -12.16
C PHE A 78 -4.14 -0.58 -12.08
N PRO A 79 -4.99 -0.49 -13.11
CA PRO A 79 -6.10 0.45 -13.11
C PRO A 79 -7.20 -0.02 -12.13
N ILE A 80 -7.38 0.72 -11.03
CA ILE A 80 -8.52 0.56 -10.12
C ILE A 80 -9.51 1.71 -10.31
N ALA A 81 -10.81 1.41 -10.40
CA ALA A 81 -11.84 2.45 -10.44
C ALA A 81 -12.04 3.03 -9.03
N GLU A 82 -12.46 4.31 -8.96
CA GLU A 82 -12.69 4.96 -7.67
C GLU A 82 -13.78 4.27 -6.84
N CYS A 83 -14.77 3.68 -7.50
CA CYS A 83 -15.85 2.93 -6.86
C CYS A 83 -15.41 1.61 -6.22
N ASP A 84 -14.23 1.09 -6.61
CA ASP A 84 -13.70 -0.17 -6.11
C ASP A 84 -12.74 0.05 -4.93
N LEU A 85 -12.46 1.30 -4.57
CA LEU A 85 -11.64 1.63 -3.42
C LEU A 85 -12.42 1.46 -2.12
N PRO A 86 -11.77 0.99 -1.04
CA PRO A 86 -12.35 0.84 0.28
C PRO A 86 -12.40 2.22 0.95
N LEU A 87 -13.22 3.10 0.39
CA LEU A 87 -13.44 4.42 0.94
C LEU A 87 -14.41 4.27 2.10
N GLY A 88 -13.98 4.62 3.31
CA GLY A 88 -14.86 4.54 4.48
C GLY A 88 -16.04 5.51 4.37
N ASP A 89 -17.24 5.03 4.69
CA ASP A 89 -18.45 5.85 4.82
C ASP A 89 -18.41 6.63 6.14
N GLY A 90 -18.27 7.95 6.06
CA GLY A 90 -18.32 8.83 7.22
C GLY A 90 -18.82 10.23 6.84
N PRO A 91 -19.54 10.92 7.75
CA PRO A 91 -20.04 12.27 7.50
C PRO A 91 -18.84 13.22 7.32
N GLY A 92 -18.61 13.61 6.06
CA GLY A 92 -17.59 14.60 5.70
C GLY A 92 -16.14 14.11 5.58
N ARG A 93 -15.84 12.81 5.67
CA ARG A 93 -14.47 12.31 5.51
C ARG A 93 -14.44 11.02 4.71
N ARG A 94 -14.04 11.10 3.43
CA ARG A 94 -13.50 9.91 2.75
C ARG A 94 -12.14 9.65 3.38
N SER A 95 -12.08 8.67 4.28
CA SER A 95 -10.81 8.15 4.75
C SER A 95 -10.39 7.04 3.79
N TYR A 96 -9.29 7.23 3.09
CA TYR A 96 -8.66 6.22 2.23
C TYR A 96 -7.59 5.43 3.01
N ASN A 97 -7.70 5.39 4.35
CA ASN A 97 -6.82 4.59 5.20
C ASN A 97 -6.87 3.11 4.84
N GLN A 98 -8.06 2.59 4.51
CA GLN A 98 -8.22 1.21 4.10
C GLN A 98 -7.59 0.91 2.73
N CYS A 99 -7.24 1.92 1.93
CA CYS A 99 -6.45 1.71 0.73
C CYS A 99 -5.02 1.24 1.06
N PHE A 100 -4.55 1.46 2.30
CA PHE A 100 -3.28 0.95 2.77
C PHE A 100 -3.41 -0.35 3.56
N SER A 101 -4.60 -0.95 3.69
CA SER A 101 -4.69 -2.21 4.45
C SER A 101 -3.94 -3.32 3.71
N VAL A 102 -3.26 -4.15 4.48
CA VAL A 102 -2.56 -5.34 3.98
C VAL A 102 -3.51 -6.17 3.12
N ASP A 103 -4.70 -6.48 3.64
CA ASP A 103 -5.72 -7.26 2.93
C ASP A 103 -6.13 -6.65 1.59
N PHE A 104 -6.32 -5.32 1.55
CA PHE A 104 -6.76 -4.66 0.33
C PHE A 104 -5.66 -4.58 -0.71
N VAL A 105 -4.46 -4.15 -0.31
CA VAL A 105 -3.32 -4.02 -1.23
C VAL A 105 -2.96 -5.40 -1.78
N LEU A 106 -2.85 -6.41 -0.93
CA LEU A 106 -2.46 -7.76 -1.35
C LEU A 106 -3.57 -8.50 -2.10
N GLY A 107 -4.85 -8.23 -1.78
CA GLY A 107 -5.99 -8.76 -2.52
C GLY A 107 -6.17 -8.17 -3.91
N ASN A 108 -5.57 -7.00 -4.19
CA ASN A 108 -5.72 -6.32 -5.48
C ASN A 108 -4.42 -6.17 -6.27
N CYS A 109 -3.24 -6.29 -5.66
CA CYS A 109 -1.97 -6.37 -6.36
C CYS A 109 -2.00 -7.59 -7.31
N LEU A 110 -2.02 -7.34 -8.62
CA LEU A 110 -1.84 -8.40 -9.60
C LEU A 110 -0.47 -9.05 -9.34
N PRO A 111 -0.38 -10.40 -9.27
CA PRO A 111 0.89 -11.10 -9.11
C PRO A 111 1.70 -10.96 -10.40
N SER A 112 2.43 -9.85 -10.52
CA SER A 112 3.53 -9.73 -11.46
C SER A 112 4.80 -10.23 -10.79
N ARG A 113 5.70 -10.81 -11.56
CA ARG A 113 6.96 -11.38 -11.05
C ARG A 113 7.81 -10.31 -10.33
N GLU A 114 7.74 -9.06 -10.78
CA GLU A 114 8.44 -7.90 -10.21
C GLU A 114 7.85 -7.48 -8.85
N THR A 115 6.51 -7.54 -8.71
CA THR A 115 5.82 -7.26 -7.44
C THR A 115 6.21 -8.25 -6.35
N MET A 116 6.37 -9.52 -6.71
CA MET A 116 6.79 -10.57 -5.78
C MET A 116 8.26 -10.43 -5.34
N ASP A 117 9.15 -10.07 -6.27
CA ASP A 117 10.56 -9.83 -5.95
C ASP A 117 10.69 -8.63 -4.97
N ALA A 118 9.87 -7.58 -5.15
CA ALA A 118 9.81 -6.45 -4.23
C ALA A 118 9.25 -6.84 -2.84
N MET A 119 8.20 -7.65 -2.78
CA MET A 119 7.64 -8.15 -1.52
C MET A 119 8.61 -9.06 -0.75
N LEU A 120 9.30 -9.97 -1.45
CA LEU A 120 10.32 -10.84 -0.85
C LEU A 120 11.48 -10.02 -0.25
N LEU A 121 11.93 -8.97 -0.94
CA LEU A 121 12.96 -8.06 -0.42
C LEU A 121 12.48 -7.24 0.78
N ALA A 122 11.20 -6.86 0.83
CA ALA A 122 10.62 -6.11 1.94
C ALA A 122 10.55 -6.96 3.22
N VAL A 123 10.19 -8.24 3.13
CA VAL A 123 10.11 -9.14 4.30
C VAL A 123 11.49 -9.54 4.82
N ILE A 124 12.52 -9.63 3.96
CA ILE A 124 13.90 -9.91 4.40
C ILE A 124 14.51 -8.72 5.19
N LYS A 125 13.97 -7.51 5.05
CA LYS A 125 14.46 -6.29 5.72
C LYS A 125 13.75 -5.96 7.05
N VAL A 126 12.82 -6.80 7.50
CA VAL A 126 12.16 -6.68 8.82
C VAL A 126 13.02 -7.33 9.90
#